data_AF-A0A7V4UXJ8-F1
#
_entry.id   AF-A0A7V4UXJ8-F1
#
_cell.length_a   1.000
_cell.length_b   1.000
_cell.length_c   1.000
_cell.angle_alpha   90.00
_cell.angle_beta   90.00
_cell.angle_gamma   90.00
#
_symmetry.space_group_name_H-M   'P 1'
#
loop_
_entity.id
_entity.type
_entity.pdbx_description
1 polymer ?
#
loop_
_entity_poly.entity_id
_entity_poly.type
_entity_poly.pdbx_seq_one_letter_code
_entity_poly.pdbx_strand_id
1 'polypeptide(L)'
;MSSSRALEVTEKAWNLYVEKEILDLQQLRPEVANSWQRCRSLRINPYQEESCVVNLPELRERLYNKQHLLKVARPFMDNLYNFVKGSGFQVVLTDEQGYLLEVLGDNDIVSRTKQVLLC
;
A
#
# COMPACT_ATOMS: atom_id res chain seq x y z
N MET A 1 16.03 7.58 -16.70
CA MET A 1 17.37 7.08 -16.30
C MET A 1 17.72 7.30 -14.82
N SER A 2 17.09 8.23 -14.09
CA SER A 2 17.40 8.44 -12.65
C SER A 2 16.71 7.45 -11.69
N SER A 3 15.63 6.78 -12.10
CA SER A 3 14.82 5.94 -11.21
C SER A 3 15.44 4.59 -10.90
N SER A 4 16.29 4.04 -11.78
CA SER A 4 16.88 2.70 -11.62
C SER A 4 17.92 2.65 -10.50
N ARG A 5 18.78 3.66 -10.41
CA ARG A 5 19.85 3.71 -9.40
C ARG A 5 19.32 3.82 -7.96
N ALA A 6 18.24 4.56 -7.74
CA ALA A 6 17.64 4.71 -6.41
C ALA A 6 16.98 3.41 -5.92
N LEU A 7 16.39 2.64 -6.84
CA LEU A 7 15.82 1.33 -6.54
C LEU A 7 16.93 0.33 -6.18
N GLU A 8 18.03 0.29 -6.93
CA GLU A 8 19.19 -0.58 -6.62
C GLU A 8 19.80 -0.29 -5.23
N VAL A 9 19.89 0.98 -4.84
CA VAL A 9 20.41 1.38 -3.52
C VAL A 9 19.46 0.92 -2.41
N THR A 10 18.16 1.13 -2.59
CA THR A 10 17.15 0.76 -1.59
C THR A 10 17.06 -0.76 -1.45
N GLU A 11 17.16 -1.50 -2.55
CA GLU A 11 17.18 -2.96 -2.58
C GLU A 11 18.39 -3.54 -1.83
N LYS A 12 19.58 -2.98 -2.06
CA LYS A 12 20.79 -3.37 -1.30
C LYS A 12 20.63 -3.10 0.20
N ALA A 13 20.13 -1.92 0.56
CA ALA A 13 19.90 -1.56 1.96
C ALA A 13 18.84 -2.48 2.61
N TRP A 14 17.81 -2.87 1.86
CA TRP A 14 16.78 -3.81 2.31
C TRP A 14 17.36 -5.20 2.60
N ASN A 15 18.14 -5.76 1.66
CA ASN A 15 18.73 -7.09 1.83
C ASN A 15 19.68 -7.13 3.04
N LEU A 16 20.51 -6.09 3.21
CA LEU A 16 21.37 -5.96 4.39
C LEU A 16 20.57 -5.93 5.70
N TYR A 17 19.43 -5.23 5.70
CA TYR A 17 18.60 -5.13 6.89
C TYR A 17 17.87 -6.43 7.22
N VAL A 18 17.26 -7.08 6.24
CA VAL A 18 16.50 -8.32 6.47
C VAL A 18 17.40 -9.50 6.82
N GLU A 19 18.57 -9.62 6.21
CA GLU A 19 19.49 -10.75 6.43
C GLU A 19 20.43 -10.54 7.61
N LYS A 20 20.94 -9.32 7.79
CA LYS A 20 22.06 -9.02 8.70
C LYS A 20 21.71 -8.00 9.78
N GLU A 21 20.49 -7.48 9.79
CA GLU A 21 20.02 -6.43 10.70
C GLU A 21 20.79 -5.10 10.61
N ILE A 22 21.51 -4.88 9.51
CA ILE A 22 22.30 -3.67 9.31
C ILE A 22 21.42 -2.63 8.61
N LEU A 23 21.23 -1.49 9.26
CA LEU A 23 20.40 -0.40 8.74
C LEU A 23 21.29 0.74 8.25
N ASP A 24 21.38 0.92 6.93
CA ASP A 24 22.21 1.96 6.31
C ASP A 24 21.48 3.31 6.24
N LEU A 25 21.59 4.09 7.31
CA LEU A 25 20.98 5.41 7.43
C LEU A 25 21.60 6.48 6.50
N GLN A 26 22.75 6.22 5.87
CA GLN A 26 23.33 7.18 4.93
C GLN A 26 22.61 7.16 3.58
N GLN A 27 22.07 5.99 3.22
CA GLN A 27 21.38 5.76 1.95
C GLN A 27 19.85 5.74 2.10
N LEU A 28 19.35 5.49 3.31
CA LEU A 28 17.91 5.44 3.59
C LEU A 28 17.38 6.74 4.15
N ARG A 29 16.19 7.12 3.67
CA ARG A 29 15.40 8.16 4.33
C ARG A 29 15.00 7.70 5.74
N PRO A 30 15.07 8.57 6.76
CA PRO A 30 14.74 8.21 8.14
C PRO A 30 13.34 7.59 8.30
N GLU A 31 12.36 8.02 7.51
CA GLU A 31 10.99 7.51 7.56
C GLU A 31 10.91 6.04 7.13
N VAL A 32 11.69 5.66 6.11
CA VAL A 32 11.77 4.27 5.61
C VAL A 32 12.46 3.39 6.64
N ALA A 33 13.62 3.85 7.13
CA ALA A 33 14.37 3.20 8.22
C ALA A 33 13.49 2.93 9.45
N ASN A 34 12.80 3.96 9.95
CA ASN A 34 11.89 3.85 11.07
C ASN A 34 10.74 2.88 10.78
N SER A 35 10.23 2.86 9.55
CA SER A 35 9.18 1.91 9.15
C SER A 35 9.65 0.46 9.20
N TRP A 36 10.83 0.18 8.66
CA TRP A 36 11.40 -1.17 8.68
C TRP A 36 11.64 -1.66 10.12
N GLN A 37 12.16 -0.79 10.99
CA GLN A 37 12.35 -1.08 12.40
C GLN A 37 11.03 -1.38 13.12
N ARG A 38 9.96 -0.64 12.84
CA ARG A 38 8.62 -0.92 13.39
C ARG A 38 8.08 -2.28 12.93
N CYS A 39 8.16 -2.60 11.64
CA CYS A 39 7.69 -3.90 11.13
C CYS A 39 8.44 -5.05 11.81
N ARG A 40 9.75 -4.88 12.00
CA ARG A 40 10.60 -5.88 12.65
C ARG A 40 10.31 -6.05 14.13
N SER A 41 10.08 -4.96 14.87
CA SER A 41 9.68 -5.04 16.29
C SER A 41 8.32 -5.71 16.49
N LEU A 42 7.42 -5.55 15.52
CA LEU A 42 6.14 -6.26 15.44
C LEU A 42 6.27 -7.72 14.97
N ARG A 43 7.49 -8.18 14.65
CA ARG A 43 7.80 -9.54 14.15
C ARG A 43 7.05 -9.89 12.86
N ILE A 44 6.77 -8.89 12.02
CA ILE A 44 6.18 -9.11 10.70
C ILE A 44 7.21 -9.86 9.83
N ASN A 45 6.79 -10.95 9.21
CA ASN A 45 7.63 -11.72 8.30
C ASN A 45 7.65 -11.02 6.92
N PRO A 46 8.79 -10.49 6.45
CA PRO A 46 8.87 -9.78 5.18
C PRO A 46 8.64 -10.67 3.95
N TYR A 47 8.70 -11.99 4.10
CA TYR A 47 8.50 -12.96 3.02
C TYR A 47 7.14 -13.64 3.06
N GLN A 48 6.30 -13.29 4.03
CA GLN A 48 4.97 -13.88 4.16
C GLN A 48 3.98 -13.12 3.28
N GLU A 49 3.30 -13.83 2.40
CA GLU A 49 2.06 -13.36 1.81
C GLU A 49 0.96 -13.50 2.87
N GLU A 50 0.63 -12.40 3.56
CA GLU A 50 -0.56 -12.40 4.41
C GLU A 50 -1.82 -12.42 3.54
N SER A 51 -2.88 -13.05 4.03
CA SER A 51 -4.22 -12.93 3.45
C SER A 51 -5.09 -12.23 4.48
N CYS A 52 -5.52 -10.98 4.22
CA CYS A 52 -6.54 -10.38 5.07
C CYS A 52 -7.88 -11.06 4.78
N VAL A 53 -8.45 -11.72 5.79
CA VAL A 53 -9.81 -12.28 5.70
C VAL A 53 -10.79 -11.16 6.02
N VAL A 54 -11.43 -10.64 4.98
CA VAL A 54 -12.42 -9.57 5.12
C VAL A 54 -13.72 -10.14 5.67
N ASN A 55 -14.12 -9.70 6.87
CA ASN A 55 -15.44 -9.96 7.43
C ASN A 55 -16.50 -9.12 6.69
N LEU A 56 -17.28 -9.75 5.80
CA LEU A 56 -18.25 -9.05 4.95
C LEU A 56 -19.29 -8.22 5.73
N PRO A 57 -19.91 -8.72 6.81
CA PRO A 57 -20.74 -7.91 7.70
C PRO A 57 -20.05 -6.65 8.21
N GLU A 58 -18.83 -6.77 8.72
CA GLU A 58 -18.05 -5.63 9.24
C GLU A 58 -17.73 -4.63 8.13
N LEU A 59 -17.32 -5.11 6.95
CA LEU A 59 -17.06 -4.24 5.81
C LEU A 59 -18.32 -3.47 5.39
N ARG A 60 -19.50 -4.10 5.40
CA ARG A 60 -20.76 -3.39 5.08
C ARG A 60 -21.06 -2.29 6.09
N GLU A 61 -20.85 -2.56 7.37
CA GLU A 61 -21.04 -1.57 8.43
C GLU A 61 -20.05 -0.39 8.26
N ARG A 62 -18.78 -0.68 7.98
CA ARG A 62 -17.77 0.33 7.66
C ARG A 62 -18.18 1.18 6.47
N LEU A 63 -18.55 0.57 5.34
CA LEU A 63 -19.00 1.28 4.14
C LEU A 63 -20.22 2.17 4.42
N TYR A 64 -21.17 1.69 5.21
CA TYR A 64 -22.33 2.48 5.64
C TYR A 64 -21.92 3.70 6.48
N ASN A 65 -21.07 3.48 7.49
CA ASN A 65 -20.58 4.55 8.35
C ASN A 65 -19.73 5.59 7.60
N LYS A 66 -19.04 5.16 6.53
CA LYS A 66 -18.18 6.02 5.69
C LYS A 66 -18.88 6.53 4.42
N GLN A 67 -20.20 6.36 4.27
CA GLN A 67 -20.94 6.74 3.06
C GLN A 67 -20.76 8.22 2.66
N HIS A 68 -20.62 9.11 3.65
CA HIS A 68 -20.40 10.53 3.40
C HIS A 68 -19.02 10.78 2.76
N LEU A 69 -17.98 10.14 3.31
CA LEU A 69 -16.62 10.20 2.75
C LEU A 69 -16.61 9.68 1.32
N LEU A 70 -17.22 8.51 1.07
CA LEU A 70 -17.32 7.93 -0.27
C LEU A 70 -17.99 8.89 -1.26
N LYS A 71 -19.12 9.49 -0.86
CA LYS A 71 -19.86 10.44 -1.70
C LYS A 71 -19.01 11.66 -2.07
N VAL A 72 -18.22 12.18 -1.13
CA VAL A 72 -17.37 13.35 -1.37
C VAL A 72 -16.11 12.99 -2.17
N ALA A 73 -15.51 11.82 -1.90
CA ALA A 73 -14.24 11.41 -2.51
C ALA A 73 -14.39 10.97 -3.97
N ARG A 74 -15.50 10.30 -4.33
CA ARG A 74 -15.70 9.71 -5.66
C ARG A 74 -15.39 10.63 -6.85
N PRO A 75 -15.89 11.87 -6.93
CA PRO A 75 -15.56 12.75 -8.05
C PRO A 75 -14.05 13.01 -8.21
N PHE A 76 -13.31 13.09 -7.09
CA PHE A 76 -11.87 13.27 -7.13
C PHE A 76 -11.15 11.98 -7.52
N MET A 77 -11.61 10.84 -7.02
CA MET A 77 -11.08 9.53 -7.41
C MET A 77 -11.28 9.28 -8.91
N ASP A 78 -12.46 9.59 -9.45
CA ASP A 78 -12.76 9.49 -10.88
C ASP A 78 -11.83 10.38 -11.71
N ASN A 79 -11.63 11.63 -11.27
CA ASN A 79 -10.71 12.56 -11.94
C ASN A 79 -9.26 12.05 -11.92
N LEU A 80 -8.78 11.54 -10.79
CA LEU A 80 -7.44 10.97 -10.67
C LEU A 80 -7.29 9.73 -11.55
N TYR A 81 -8.27 8.84 -11.56
CA TYR A 81 -8.26 7.65 -12.41
C TYR A 81 -8.25 8.04 -13.89
N ASN A 82 -9.07 8.99 -14.31
CA ASN A 82 -9.08 9.48 -15.70
C ASN A 82 -7.71 10.03 -16.15
N PHE A 83 -6.92 10.58 -15.23
CA PHE A 83 -5.56 11.05 -15.51
C PHE A 83 -4.54 9.91 -15.69
N VAL A 84 -4.69 8.81 -14.92
CA VAL A 84 -3.73 7.69 -14.91
C VAL A 84 -4.21 6.45 -15.68
N LYS A 85 -5.34 6.54 -16.36
CA LYS A 85 -5.94 5.42 -17.09
C LYS A 85 -4.98 4.86 -18.15
N GLY A 86 -4.80 3.55 -18.19
CA GLY A 86 -3.89 2.87 -19.12
C GLY A 86 -2.42 2.93 -18.73
N SER A 87 -2.05 3.58 -17.62
CA SER A 87 -0.64 3.68 -17.19
C SER A 87 -0.20 2.53 -16.28
N GLY A 88 -1.12 1.66 -15.88
CA GLY A 88 -0.86 0.65 -14.85
C GLY A 88 -0.85 1.19 -13.41
N PHE A 89 -1.48 2.33 -13.15
CA PHE A 89 -1.73 2.81 -11.78
C PHE A 89 -3.16 2.50 -11.32
N GLN A 90 -3.36 2.48 -10.00
CA GLN A 90 -4.66 2.39 -9.35
C GLN A 90 -4.82 3.53 -8.34
N VAL A 91 -6.07 3.93 -8.13
CA VAL A 91 -6.47 4.87 -7.08
C VAL A 91 -7.22 4.07 -6.02
N VAL A 92 -6.74 4.11 -4.78
CA VAL A 92 -7.33 3.37 -3.66
C VAL A 92 -7.75 4.37 -2.58
N LEU A 93 -8.96 4.19 -2.07
CA LEU A 93 -9.44 4.87 -0.87
C LEU A 93 -9.54 3.85 0.26
N THR A 94 -8.93 4.18 1.39
CA THR A 94 -9.04 3.40 2.63
C THR A 94 -9.70 4.20 3.75
N ASP A 95 -10.19 3.49 4.77
CA ASP A 95 -10.46 4.12 6.06
C ASP A 95 -9.16 4.30 6.88
N GLU A 96 -9.30 4.88 8.05
CA GLU A 96 -8.20 5.19 8.97
C GLU A 96 -7.56 3.95 9.62
N GLN A 97 -8.18 2.78 9.52
CA GLN A 97 -7.57 1.50 9.94
C GLN A 97 -6.93 0.75 8.77
N GLY A 98 -7.08 1.23 7.54
CA GLY A 98 -6.51 0.63 6.34
C GLY A 98 -7.51 -0.16 5.49
N TYR A 99 -8.80 -0.24 5.86
CA TYR A 99 -9.76 -1.03 5.09
C TYR A 99 -10.00 -0.40 3.73
N LEU A 100 -9.87 -1.19 2.67
CA LEU A 100 -10.21 -0.76 1.31
C LEU A 100 -11.71 -0.45 1.23
N LEU A 101 -12.03 0.82 0.98
CA LEU A 101 -13.40 1.28 0.79
C LEU A 101 -13.77 1.31 -0.69
N GLU A 102 -12.84 1.74 -1.56
CA GLU A 102 -13.06 1.83 -3.01
C GLU A 102 -11.73 1.75 -3.77
N VAL A 103 -11.73 1.08 -4.94
CA VAL A 103 -10.57 0.90 -5.81
C VAL A 103 -10.98 1.22 -7.25
N LEU A 104 -10.23 2.11 -7.89
CA LEU A 104 -10.36 2.42 -9.32
C LEU A 104 -9.04 2.10 -10.04
N GLY A 105 -9.13 1.43 -11.18
CA GLY A 105 -7.97 1.09 -12.00
C GLY A 105 -8.41 0.29 -13.23
N ASP A 106 -7.45 0.02 -14.12
CA ASP A 106 -7.70 -0.86 -15.27
C ASP A 106 -7.97 -2.30 -14.77
N ASN A 107 -8.79 -3.07 -15.50
CA ASN A 107 -9.25 -4.39 -15.05
C ASN A 107 -8.10 -5.36 -14.71
N ASP A 108 -6.98 -5.30 -15.45
CA ASP A 108 -5.80 -6.11 -15.21
C ASP A 108 -5.05 -5.70 -13.93
N ILE A 109 -5.12 -4.43 -13.54
CA ILE A 109 -4.57 -3.90 -12.29
C ILE A 109 -5.50 -4.23 -11.12
N VAL A 110 -6.81 -3.98 -11.26
CA VAL A 110 -7.80 -4.16 -10.19
C VAL A 110 -7.89 -5.62 -9.76
N SER A 111 -7.74 -6.55 -10.71
CA SER A 111 -7.70 -7.99 -10.39
C SER A 111 -6.50 -8.38 -9.50
N ARG A 112 -5.39 -7.63 -9.57
CA ARG A 112 -4.22 -7.78 -8.69
C ARG A 112 -4.36 -7.06 -7.36
N THR A 113 -5.31 -6.14 -7.19
CA THR A 113 -5.49 -5.38 -5.94
C THR A 113 -5.80 -6.27 -4.73
N LYS A 114 -6.28 -7.51 -4.95
CA LYS A 114 -6.36 -8.53 -3.88
C LYS A 114 -5.02 -8.85 -3.20
N GLN A 115 -3.90 -8.48 -3.83
CA GLN A 115 -2.54 -8.62 -3.31
C GLN A 115 -2.04 -7.37 -2.58
N VAL A 116 -2.77 -6.24 -2.67
CA VAL A 116 -2.47 -5.03 -1.87
C VAL A 116 -3.13 -5.22 -0.52
N LEU A 117 -2.33 -5.70 0.43
CA LEU A 117 -2.76 -6.00 1.79
C LEU A 117 -2.88 -4.70 2.59
N LEU A 118 -4.07 -4.13 2.56
CA LEU A 118 -4.52 -3.23 3.61
C LEU A 118 -5.79 -3.87 4.18
N CYS A 119 -5.81 -4.03 5.50
CA CYS A 119 -6.79 -4.85 6.17
C CYS A 119 -8.17 -4.20 6.15
#